data_AF-A0A645G347-F1
#
_entry.id   AF-A0A645G347-F1
#
_cell.length_a   1.000
_cell.length_b   1.000
_cell.length_c   1.000
_cell.angle_alpha   90.00
_cell.angle_beta   90.00
_cell.angle_gamma   90.00
#
_symmetry.space_group_name_H-M   'P 1'
#
loop_
_entity.id
_entity.type
_entity.pdbx_description
1 polymer ?
#
loop_
_entity_poly.entity_id
_entity_poly.type
_entity_poly.pdbx_seq_one_letter_code
_entity_poly.pdbx_strand_id
1 'polypeptide(L)'
;MDKLEGQILEGLDSIVTDQWKAYLRKIREHKPRYYRDHLTMLRQLTLELPFPTLEEAMHYCADRELYSINDLKSAAEYIGQQATVVQPPLLEIQPISNPTIVNLNTQKRKLSDYQYLGGDTHE
;
A
#
# COMPACT_ATOMS: atom_id res chain seq x y z
N MET A 1 -12.68 23.18 -19.19
CA MET A 1 -12.83 21.72 -18.98
C MET A 1 -11.72 21.04 -19.74
N ASP A 2 -10.81 20.34 -19.07
CA ASP A 2 -9.76 19.56 -19.74
C ASP A 2 -10.41 18.43 -20.54
N LYS A 3 -10.15 18.35 -21.85
CA LYS A 3 -10.77 17.34 -22.74
C LYS A 3 -10.54 15.90 -22.26
N LEU A 4 -9.41 15.66 -21.59
CA LEU A 4 -9.03 14.36 -21.03
C LEU A 4 -9.91 13.96 -19.84
N GLU A 5 -10.29 14.91 -18.99
CA GLU A 5 -11.17 14.65 -17.84
C GLU A 5 -12.55 14.20 -18.31
N GLY A 6 -13.09 14.86 -19.35
CA GLY A 6 -14.36 14.46 -19.97
C GLY A 6 -14.33 13.04 -20.54
N GLN A 7 -13.26 12.65 -21.24
CA GLN A 7 -13.12 11.31 -21.81
C GLN A 7 -13.03 10.21 -20.74
N ILE A 8 -12.36 10.49 -19.62
CA ILE A 8 -12.27 9.54 -18.49
C ILE A 8 -13.64 9.40 -17.83
N LEU A 9 -14.33 10.53 -17.59
CA LEU A 9 -15.65 10.55 -16.95
C LEU A 9 -16.75 9.93 -17.83
N GLU A 10 -16.69 10.04 -19.16
CA GLU A 10 -17.61 9.35 -20.07
C GLU A 10 -17.44 7.83 -20.05
N GLY A 11 -16.24 7.33 -19.71
CA GLY A 11 -15.98 5.91 -19.53
C GLY A 11 -16.44 5.36 -18.18
N LEU A 12 -16.81 6.22 -17.23
CA LEU A 12 -17.24 5.86 -15.87
C LEU A 12 -18.78 5.99 -15.80
N ASP A 13 -19.46 4.98 -15.24
CA ASP A 13 -20.93 4.93 -15.20
C ASP A 13 -21.56 6.15 -14.49
N SER A 14 -22.75 6.58 -14.94
CA SER A 14 -23.30 7.93 -14.71
C SER A 14 -23.50 8.33 -13.24
N ILE A 15 -23.71 7.35 -12.35
CA ILE A 15 -23.94 7.55 -10.92
C ILE A 15 -22.62 7.79 -10.17
N VAL A 16 -21.55 7.12 -10.61
CA VAL A 16 -20.21 7.20 -9.98
C VAL A 16 -19.47 8.46 -10.47
N THR A 17 -19.90 9.03 -11.59
CA THR A 17 -19.27 10.19 -12.22
C THR A 17 -19.18 11.40 -11.28
N ASP A 18 -20.16 11.64 -10.41
CA ASP A 18 -20.15 12.81 -9.52
C ASP A 18 -19.16 12.68 -8.36
N GLN A 19 -18.97 11.46 -7.84
CA GLN A 19 -17.95 11.19 -6.83
C GLN A 19 -16.55 11.30 -7.44
N TRP A 20 -16.34 10.77 -8.64
CA TRP A 20 -15.09 10.92 -9.38
C TRP A 20 -14.77 12.39 -9.68
N LYS A 21 -15.75 13.19 -10.12
CA LYS A 21 -15.57 14.65 -10.29
C LYS A 21 -15.16 15.32 -8.99
N ALA A 22 -15.81 14.97 -7.87
CA ALA A 22 -15.48 15.53 -6.57
C ALA A 22 -14.06 15.17 -6.14
N TYR A 23 -13.65 13.92 -6.33
CA TYR A 23 -12.31 13.42 -6.05
C TYR A 23 -11.25 14.11 -6.93
N LEU A 24 -11.47 14.17 -8.25
CA LEU A 24 -10.56 14.85 -9.18
C LEU A 24 -10.42 16.35 -8.88
N ARG A 25 -11.50 17.02 -8.49
CA ARG A 25 -11.46 18.40 -8.02
C ARG A 25 -10.56 18.55 -6.79
N LYS A 26 -10.63 17.62 -5.83
CA LYS A 26 -9.72 17.62 -4.66
C LYS A 26 -8.26 17.43 -5.07
N ILE A 27 -7.96 16.53 -6.01
CA ILE A 27 -6.61 16.39 -6.56
C ILE A 27 -6.13 17.70 -7.20
N ARG A 28 -7.00 18.36 -7.96
CA ARG A 28 -6.68 19.64 -8.61
C ARG A 28 -6.41 20.75 -7.60
N GLU A 29 -7.14 20.80 -6.49
CA GLU A 29 -6.94 21.74 -5.38
C GLU A 29 -5.60 21.48 -4.67
N HIS A 30 -5.28 20.23 -4.35
CA HIS A 30 -4.07 19.87 -3.60
C HIS A 30 -2.79 19.86 -4.44
N LYS A 31 -2.87 19.41 -5.70
CA LYS A 31 -1.72 19.18 -6.60
C LYS A 31 -1.97 19.74 -8.01
N PRO A 32 -2.26 21.06 -8.16
CA PRO A 32 -2.65 21.65 -9.44
C PRO A 32 -1.58 21.49 -10.52
N ARG A 33 -0.29 21.59 -10.14
CA ARG A 33 0.85 21.44 -11.06
C ARG A 33 0.91 20.06 -11.72
N TYR A 34 0.49 19.02 -11.00
CA TYR A 34 0.60 17.62 -11.43
C TYR A 34 -0.74 17.05 -11.92
N TYR A 35 -1.79 17.88 -11.98
CA TYR A 35 -3.15 17.40 -12.29
C TYR A 35 -3.23 16.67 -13.63
N ARG A 36 -2.53 17.15 -14.67
CA ARG A 36 -2.50 16.49 -16.00
C ARG A 36 -1.78 15.13 -15.96
N ASP A 37 -0.73 15.02 -15.17
CA ASP A 37 0.00 13.76 -15.00
C ASP A 37 -0.87 12.76 -14.24
N HIS A 38 -1.55 13.22 -13.20
CA HIS A 38 -2.56 12.45 -12.47
C HIS A 38 -3.68 11.94 -13.41
N LEU A 39 -4.22 12.78 -14.29
CA LEU A 39 -5.22 12.33 -15.29
C LEU A 39 -4.66 11.27 -16.25
N THR A 40 -3.40 11.42 -16.66
CA THR A 40 -2.74 10.44 -17.54
C THR A 40 -2.56 9.09 -16.83
N MET A 41 -2.14 9.12 -15.56
CA MET A 41 -2.03 7.93 -14.73
C MET A 41 -3.40 7.27 -14.48
N LEU A 42 -4.43 8.07 -14.21
CA LEU A 42 -5.78 7.55 -13.98
C LEU A 42 -6.30 6.84 -15.23
N ARG A 43 -6.07 7.41 -16.41
CA ARG A 43 -6.42 6.75 -17.68
C ARG A 43 -5.73 5.40 -17.85
N GLN A 44 -4.45 5.29 -17.46
CA GLN A 44 -3.75 4.00 -17.49
C GLN A 44 -4.38 3.01 -16.51
N LEU A 45 -4.69 3.45 -15.28
CA LEU A 45 -5.33 2.59 -14.28
C LEU A 45 -6.69 2.05 -14.73
N THR A 46 -7.50 2.87 -15.41
CA THR A 46 -8.79 2.41 -15.96
C THR A 46 -8.67 1.34 -17.04
N LEU A 47 -7.48 1.18 -17.66
CA LEU A 47 -7.20 0.12 -18.63
C LEU A 47 -6.62 -1.14 -17.98
N GLU A 48 -5.90 -0.98 -16.86
CA GLU A 48 -5.19 -2.06 -16.16
C GLU A 48 -6.08 -2.79 -15.15
N LEU A 49 -7.01 -2.08 -14.51
CA LEU A 49 -7.78 -2.59 -13.38
C LEU A 49 -9.28 -2.61 -13.68
N PRO A 50 -10.02 -3.60 -13.13
CA PRO A 50 -11.47 -3.63 -13.25
C PRO A 50 -12.08 -2.45 -12.50
N PHE A 51 -13.09 -1.84 -13.11
CA PHE A 51 -13.85 -0.71 -12.56
C PHE A 51 -14.26 -0.86 -11.08
N PRO A 52 -14.84 -1.99 -10.61
CA PRO A 52 -15.27 -2.12 -9.22
C PRO A 52 -14.12 -1.99 -8.22
N THR A 53 -12.94 -2.53 -8.53
CA THR A 53 -11.75 -2.38 -7.68
C THR A 53 -11.28 -0.93 -7.64
N LEU A 54 -11.37 -0.22 -8.75
CA LEU A 54 -10.98 1.19 -8.84
C LEU A 54 -11.95 2.11 -8.09
N GLU A 55 -13.25 1.80 -8.14
CA GLU A 55 -14.29 2.49 -7.38
C GLU A 55 -14.11 2.29 -5.87
N GLU A 56 -13.92 1.05 -5.42
CA GLU A 56 -13.65 0.75 -4.01
C GLU A 56 -12.37 1.45 -3.52
N ALA A 57 -11.32 1.46 -4.35
CA ALA A 57 -10.08 2.17 -4.04
C ALA A 57 -10.30 3.69 -3.95
N MET A 58 -11.12 4.26 -4.82
CA MET A 58 -11.45 5.70 -4.80
C MET A 58 -12.19 6.06 -3.52
N HIS A 59 -13.16 5.25 -3.09
CA HIS A 59 -13.83 5.42 -1.80
C HIS A 59 -12.86 5.33 -0.62
N TYR A 60 -12.01 4.30 -0.60
CA TYR A 60 -11.00 4.13 0.44
C TYR A 60 -10.05 5.34 0.53
N CYS A 61 -9.64 5.88 -0.62
CA CYS A 61 -8.81 7.08 -0.67
C CYS A 61 -9.58 8.32 -0.20
N ALA A 62 -10.84 8.49 -0.61
CA ALA A 62 -11.67 9.62 -0.22
C ALA A 62 -11.91 9.65 1.31
N ASP A 63 -12.20 8.51 1.93
CA ASP A 63 -12.43 8.37 3.37
C ASP A 63 -11.20 8.72 4.22
N ARG A 64 -10.00 8.59 3.63
CA ARG A 64 -8.72 8.86 4.29
C ARG A 64 -8.09 10.18 3.83
N GLU A 65 -8.81 10.99 3.06
CA GLU A 65 -8.34 12.25 2.50
C GLU A 65 -7.05 12.11 1.64
N LEU A 66 -6.89 10.96 1.00
CA LEU A 66 -5.76 10.65 0.11
C LEU A 66 -6.07 11.11 -1.31
N TYR A 67 -5.70 12.34 -1.66
CA TYR A 67 -6.00 12.92 -2.97
C TYR A 67 -4.81 12.87 -3.94
N SER A 68 -4.41 11.65 -4.30
CA SER A 68 -3.35 11.37 -5.29
C SER A 68 -3.67 10.10 -6.08
N ILE A 69 -3.38 10.11 -7.37
CA ILE A 69 -3.57 8.92 -8.22
C ILE A 69 -2.55 7.81 -7.90
N ASN A 70 -1.39 8.14 -7.34
CA ASN A 70 -0.48 7.11 -6.83
C ASN A 70 -1.07 6.37 -5.63
N ASP A 71 -1.72 7.11 -4.72
CA ASP A 71 -2.35 6.50 -3.55
C ASP A 71 -3.53 5.63 -3.98
N LEU A 72 -4.32 6.09 -4.96
CA LEU A 72 -5.38 5.31 -5.60
C LEU A 72 -4.84 4.01 -6.22
N LYS A 73 -3.72 4.06 -6.94
CA LYS A 73 -3.07 2.88 -7.51
C LYS A 73 -2.70 1.88 -6.41
N SER A 74 -2.01 2.33 -5.36
CA SER A 74 -1.62 1.47 -4.24
C SER A 74 -2.81 0.88 -3.50
N ALA A 75 -3.89 1.66 -3.31
CA ALA A 75 -5.13 1.18 -2.72
C ALA A 75 -5.79 0.10 -3.59
N ALA A 76 -5.87 0.32 -4.90
CA ALA A 76 -6.46 -0.63 -5.83
C ALA A 76 -5.66 -1.94 -5.92
N GLU A 77 -4.32 -1.86 -5.92
CA GLU A 77 -3.44 -3.04 -5.84
C GLU A 77 -3.68 -3.82 -4.55
N TYR A 78 -3.80 -3.14 -3.41
CA TYR A 78 -4.08 -3.76 -2.11
C TYR A 78 -5.45 -4.45 -2.07
N ILE A 79 -6.49 -3.80 -2.59
CA ILE A 79 -7.84 -4.37 -2.68
C ILE A 79 -7.87 -5.59 -3.60
N GLY A 80 -7.23 -5.49 -4.78
CA GLY A 80 -7.12 -6.60 -5.72
C GLY A 80 -6.36 -7.81 -5.13
N GLN A 81 -5.34 -7.55 -4.30
CA GLN A 81 -4.62 -8.61 -3.58
C GLN A 81 -5.47 -9.27 -2.49
N GLN A 82 -6.26 -8.50 -1.72
CA GLN A 82 -7.14 -9.05 -0.68
C GLN A 82 -8.15 -10.06 -1.21
N ALA A 83 -8.66 -9.88 -2.43
CA ALA A 83 -9.52 -10.88 -3.07
C ALA A 83 -8.83 -12.24 -3.28
N THR A 84 -7.49 -12.27 -3.27
CA THR A 84 -6.66 -13.46 -3.49
C THR A 84 -6.01 -13.99 -2.20
N VAL A 85 -6.12 -13.28 -1.07
CA VAL A 85 -5.57 -13.76 0.21
C VAL A 85 -6.45 -14.92 0.71
N VAL A 86 -6.13 -16.11 0.22
CA VAL A 86 -6.35 -17.36 0.94
C VAL A 86 -5.66 -17.15 2.28
N GLN A 87 -6.45 -16.86 3.33
CA GLN A 87 -5.91 -16.81 4.69
C GLN A 87 -5.14 -18.11 4.89
N PRO A 88 -3.82 -18.07 5.13
CA PRO A 88 -3.12 -19.28 5.51
C PRO A 88 -3.83 -19.80 6.75
N PRO A 89 -4.20 -21.10 6.81
CA PRO A 89 -4.89 -21.64 7.96
C PRO A 89 -4.07 -21.27 9.19
N LEU A 90 -4.71 -20.64 10.17
CA LEU A 90 -4.10 -20.36 11.47
C LEU A 90 -3.55 -21.68 12.00
N LEU A 91 -2.23 -21.85 11.89
CA LEU A 91 -1.57 -23.03 12.44
C LEU A 91 -1.76 -22.96 13.95
N GLU A 92 -2.48 -23.92 14.49
CA GLU A 92 -2.71 -24.05 15.93
C GLU A 92 -1.35 -24.22 16.61
N ILE A 93 -0.89 -23.19 17.30
CA ILE A 93 0.42 -23.18 17.95
C ILE A 93 0.33 -24.12 19.14
N GLN A 94 0.89 -25.32 18.98
CA GLN A 94 0.96 -26.28 20.08
C GLN A 94 2.07 -25.84 21.05
N PRO A 95 1.78 -25.73 22.36
CA PRO A 95 2.80 -25.41 23.34
C PRO A 95 3.90 -26.48 23.32
N ILE A 96 5.16 -26.05 23.41
CA ILE A 96 6.31 -26.96 23.48
C ILE A 96 6.19 -27.76 24.77
N SER A 97 5.77 -29.02 24.65
CA SER A 97 5.56 -29.91 25.79
C SER A 97 6.84 -30.63 26.26
N ASN A 98 7.95 -30.49 25.52
CA ASN A 98 9.19 -31.20 25.79
C ASN A 98 10.18 -30.33 26.61
N PRO A 99 10.50 -30.70 27.87
CA PRO A 99 11.40 -29.93 28.72
C PRO A 99 12.87 -29.93 28.25
N THR A 100 13.31 -30.87 27.41
CA THR A 100 14.70 -30.89 26.93
C THR A 100 14.99 -29.81 25.88
N ILE A 101 13.97 -29.32 25.16
CA ILE A 101 14.10 -28.19 24.21
C ILE A 101 14.38 -26.89 24.97
N VAL A 102 13.89 -26.77 26.21
CA VAL A 102 14.07 -25.59 27.06
C VAL A 102 15.48 -25.54 27.68
N ASN A 103 16.20 -26.66 27.70
CA ASN A 103 17.59 -26.73 28.18
C ASN A 103 18.57 -26.20 27.12
N LEU A 104 18.43 -24.93 26.75
CA LEU A 104 19.39 -24.23 25.91
C LEU A 104 20.65 -23.97 26.74
N ASN A 105 21.73 -24.72 26.48
CA ASN A 105 23.02 -24.47 27.10
C ASN A 105 23.66 -23.20 26.50
N THR A 106 23.28 -22.04 27.02
CA THR A 106 23.95 -20.78 26.66
C THR A 106 25.32 -20.74 27.31
N GLN A 107 26.38 -20.66 26.50
CA GLN A 107 27.71 -20.41 27.03
C GLN A 107 27.86 -18.91 27.31
N LYS A 108 27.97 -18.55 28.59
CA LYS A 108 28.37 -17.19 28.98
C LYS A 108 29.88 -17.07 28.78
N ARG A 109 30.32 -16.28 27.80
CA ARG A 109 31.73 -15.95 27.59
C ARG A 109 32.21 -14.92 28.61
N LYS A 110 33.49 -14.94 28.94
CA LYS A 110 34.07 -13.95 29.85
C LYS A 110 34.23 -12.65 29.08
N LEU A 111 34.04 -11.52 29.77
CA LEU A 111 34.15 -10.19 29.15
C LEU A 111 35.53 -9.95 28.52
N SER A 112 36.58 -10.57 29.09
CA SER A 112 37.95 -10.57 28.56
C SER A 112 38.07 -11.10 27.14
N ASP A 113 37.18 -12.00 26.71
CA ASP A 113 37.23 -12.62 25.38
C ASP A 113 36.96 -11.60 24.27
N TYR A 114 36.43 -10.42 24.61
CA TYR A 114 36.16 -9.31 23.70
C TYR A 114 37.21 -8.20 23.75
N GLN A 115 38.19 -8.27 24.68
CA GLN A 115 39.19 -7.23 24.87
C GLN A 115 40.07 -7.00 23.64
N TYR A 116 40.31 -8.05 22.85
CA TYR A 116 41.12 -7.99 21.63
C TYR A 116 40.31 -7.78 20.35
N LEU A 117 38.97 -7.76 20.46
CA LEU A 117 38.05 -7.62 19.32
C LEU A 117 37.56 -6.18 19.12
N GLY A 118 37.81 -5.28 20.09
CA GLY A 118 37.60 -3.83 19.96
C GLY A 118 38.89 -3.15 19.50
N GLY A 119 38.86 -2.58 18.30
CA GLY A 119 40.03 -2.13 17.55
C GLY A 119 40.94 -1.17 18.31
N ASP A 120 42.21 -1.57 18.43
CA ASP A 120 43.32 -0.70 18.75
C ASP A 120 43.79 -0.02 17.45
N THR A 121 43.11 1.06 17.06
CA THR A 121 43.72 2.05 16.15
C THR A 121 44.34 3.12 17.03
N HIS A 122 45.61 2.91 17.36
CA HIS A 122 46.50 3.93 17.91
C HIS A 122 46.47 5.18 17.00
N GLU A 123 46.22 6.33 17.62
CA GLU A 123 46.42 7.70 17.09
C GLU A 123 47.91 7.99 16.84
#